data_AF-A0A951KXJ2-F1
#
_entry.id   AF-A0A951KXJ2-F1
#
_cell.length_a   1.000
_cell.length_b   1.000
_cell.length_c   1.000
_cell.angle_alpha   90.00
_cell.angle_beta   90.00
_cell.angle_gamma   90.00
#
_symmetry.space_group_name_H-M   'P 1'
#
loop_
_entity.id
_entity.type
_entity.pdbx_description
1 polymer ?
#
loop_
_entity_poly.entity_id
_entity_poly.type
_entity_poly.pdbx_seq_one_letter_code
_entity_poly.pdbx_strand_id
1 'polypeptide(L)' 'MAREPQGRFLGIPYNWRRPTRGEVGRGVWDPSDERIWAPKNYGWGYGINFAALVRRVRRR' A
#
# COMPACT_ATOMS: atom_id res chain seq x y z
N MET A 1 -14.39 16.40 -14.41
CA MET A 1 -13.73 15.13 -14.02
C MET A 1 -13.00 15.40 -12.72
N ALA A 2 -13.51 14.90 -11.58
CA ALA A 2 -12.85 15.13 -10.30
C ALA A 2 -11.46 14.49 -10.34
N ARG A 3 -10.41 15.27 -10.05
CA ARG A 3 -9.04 14.78 -10.02
C ARG A 3 -8.94 13.76 -8.89
N GLU A 4 -8.67 12.52 -9.25
CA GLU A 4 -8.45 11.44 -8.30
C GLU A 4 -7.44 11.92 -7.23
N PRO A 5 -7.73 11.83 -5.92
CA PRO A 5 -6.81 12.26 -4.85
C PRO A 5 -5.57 11.32 -4.72
N GLN A 6 -5.30 10.53 -5.75
CA GLN A 6 -4.19 9.60 -5.88
C GLN A 6 -3.36 9.96 -7.11
N GLY A 7 -2.05 9.71 -7.05
CA GLY A 7 -1.13 10.03 -8.14
C GLY A 7 0.31 9.67 -7.81
N ARG A 8 1.25 10.23 -8.57
CA ARG A 8 2.69 10.16 -8.26
C ARG A 8 3.24 11.58 -8.13
N PHE A 9 3.99 11.83 -7.07
CA PHE A 9 4.76 13.05 -6.88
C PHE A 9 6.24 12.67 -6.81
N LEU A 10 7.07 13.25 -7.68
CA LEU A 10 8.49 12.88 -7.85
C LEU A 10 8.70 11.38 -8.12
N GLY A 11 7.78 10.75 -8.87
CA GLY A 11 7.79 9.31 -9.14
C GLY A 11 7.29 8.43 -7.99
N ILE A 12 7.05 9.00 -6.81
CA ILE A 12 6.58 8.29 -5.62
C ILE A 12 5.05 8.34 -5.56
N PRO A 13 4.35 7.19 -5.38
CA PRO A 13 2.90 7.17 -5.29
C PRO A 13 2.41 7.87 -4.03
N TYR A 14 1.30 8.60 -4.14
CA TYR A 14 0.55 9.10 -3.01
C TYR A 14 -0.94 8.81 -3.17
N ASN A 15 -1.62 8.71 -2.05
CA ASN A 15 -3.06 8.54 -1.98
C ASN A 15 -3.64 9.28 -0.77
N TRP A 16 -4.47 10.29 -1.02
CA TRP A 16 -5.18 11.03 0.03
C TRP A 16 -6.66 10.65 0.13
N ARG A 17 -7.10 9.57 -0.54
CA ARG A 17 -8.43 9.02 -0.30
C ARG A 17 -8.54 8.60 1.15
N ARG A 18 -9.58 9.09 1.81
CA ARG A 18 -9.93 8.65 3.15
C ARG A 18 -10.12 7.13 3.14
N PRO A 19 -9.31 6.35 3.88
CA PRO A 19 -9.45 4.91 3.89
C PRO A 19 -10.79 4.52 4.50
N THR A 20 -11.45 3.53 3.90
CA THR A 20 -12.63 2.91 4.51
C THR A 20 -12.21 1.99 5.65
N ARG A 21 -13.13 1.63 6.56
CA ARG A 21 -12.82 0.78 7.72
C ARG A 21 -12.15 -0.55 7.32
N GLY A 22 -12.52 -1.12 6.17
CA GLY A 22 -11.94 -2.37 5.65
C GLY A 22 -10.60 -2.21 4.92
N GLU A 23 -10.16 -0.98 4.67
CA GLU A 23 -8.87 -0.67 4.06
C GLU A 23 -7.82 -0.26 5.10
N VAL A 24 -8.23 0.09 6.31
CA VAL A 24 -7.31 0.38 7.43
C VAL A 24 -6.41 -0.84 7.64
N GLY A 25 -5.10 -0.61 7.63
CA GLY A 25 -4.10 -1.68 7.78
C GLY A 25 -3.64 -2.35 6.47
N ARG A 26 -4.34 -2.20 5.33
CA ARG A 26 -3.90 -2.80 4.04
C ARG A 26 -2.52 -2.32 3.56
N GLY A 27 -2.11 -1.11 3.93
CA GLY A 27 -0.75 -0.61 3.64
C GLY A 27 0.37 -1.28 4.45
N VAL A 28 0.02 -2.15 5.40
CA VAL A 28 0.93 -2.82 6.34
C VAL A 28 0.75 -4.34 6.26
N TRP A 29 -0.49 -4.82 6.13
CA TRP A 29 -0.83 -6.24 6.03
C TRP A 29 -1.89 -6.45 4.96
N ASP A 30 -1.46 -6.90 3.78
CA ASP A 30 -2.36 -7.28 2.69
C ASP A 30 -1.91 -8.63 2.09
N PRO A 31 -2.56 -9.75 2.47
CA PRO A 31 -2.22 -11.07 1.93
C PRO A 31 -2.49 -11.21 0.42
N SER A 32 -3.32 -10.33 -0.17
CA SER A 32 -3.65 -10.35 -1.60
C SER A 32 -2.60 -9.65 -2.46
N ASP A 33 -1.79 -8.79 -1.87
CA ASP A 33 -0.66 -8.14 -2.54
C ASP A 33 0.64 -8.91 -2.29
N GLU A 34 1.32 -9.29 -3.37
CA GLU A 34 2.56 -10.07 -3.29
C GLU A 34 3.83 -9.21 -3.12
N ARG A 35 3.69 -7.88 -3.24
CA ARG A 35 4.80 -6.93 -3.15
C ARG A 35 5.18 -6.69 -1.69
N ILE A 36 6.46 -6.82 -1.36
CA ILE A 36 6.98 -6.42 -0.04
C ILE A 36 6.95 -4.89 0.11
N TRP A 37 7.35 -4.17 -0.93
CA TRP A 37 7.27 -2.72 -1.01
C TRP A 37 6.00 -2.33 -1.78
N ALA A 38 4.94 -1.98 -1.04
CA ALA A 38 3.63 -1.68 -1.60
C ALA A 38 3.30 -0.19 -1.45
N PRO A 39 2.66 0.46 -2.43
CA PRO A 39 2.16 1.83 -2.27
C PRO A 39 1.24 1.93 -1.06
N LYS A 40 1.36 3.00 -0.29
CA LYS A 40 0.49 3.20 0.87
C LYS A 40 -0.96 3.41 0.41
N ASN A 41 -1.89 2.76 1.11
CA ASN A 41 -3.33 2.99 0.97
C ASN A 41 -3.75 4.42 1.35
N TYR A 42 -2.97 5.07 2.22
CA TYR A 42 -3.12 6.46 2.61
C TYR A 42 -1.75 7.12 2.90
N GLY A 43 -1.57 8.34 2.40
CA GLY A 43 -0.35 9.14 2.52
C GLY A 43 0.55 9.05 1.28
N TRP A 44 1.83 9.35 1.47
CA TRP A 44 2.84 9.41 0.42
C TRP A 44 3.89 8.32 0.64
N GLY A 45 4.31 7.63 -0.42
CA GLY A 45 5.38 6.65 -0.37
C GLY A 45 4.95 5.18 -0.45
N TYR A 46 5.93 4.34 -0.14
CA TYR A 46 5.79 2.90 -0.02
C TYR A 46 5.80 2.51 1.47
N GLY A 47 5.00 1.50 1.82
CA GLY A 47 5.06 0.80 3.08
C GLY A 47 5.67 -0.60 2.90
N ILE A 48 5.85 -1.29 4.03
CA ILE A 48 6.21 -2.71 4.03
C ILE A 48 4.93 -3.52 4.23
N ASN A 49 4.61 -4.38 3.27
CA ASN A 49 3.59 -5.40 3.43
C ASN A 49 4.18 -6.62 4.15
N PHE A 50 3.90 -6.72 5.45
CA PHE A 50 4.38 -7.80 6.29
C PHE A 50 3.80 -9.17 5.89
N ALA A 51 2.61 -9.22 5.30
CA ALA A 51 2.04 -10.47 4.81
C ALA A 51 2.89 -11.05 3.67
N ALA A 52 3.29 -10.21 2.71
CA ALA A 52 4.20 -10.59 1.63
C ALA A 52 5.60 -10.95 2.15
N LEU A 53 6.12 -10.20 3.12
CA LEU A 53 7.42 -10.46 3.74
C LEU A 53 7.46 -11.83 4.44
N VAL A 54 6.49 -12.12 5.32
CA VAL A 54 6.40 -13.41 6.02
C VAL A 54 6.26 -14.56 5.04
N ARG A 55 5.43 -14.41 4.01
CA ARG A 55 5.26 -15.44 2.97
C ARG A 55 6.54 -15.69 2.20
N ARG A 56 7.35 -14.65 1.93
CA ARG A 56 8.66 -14.79 1.28
C ARG A 56 9.65 -15.52 2.18
N VAL A 57 9.69 -15.18 3.47
CA VAL A 57 10.59 -15.84 4.45
C VAL A 57 10.23 -17.31 4.61
N ARG A 58 8.94 -17.66 4.66
CA ARG A 58 8.47 -19.06 4.79
C ARG A 58 8.67 -19.92 3.53
N ARG A 59 8.92 -19.31 2.37
CA ARG A 59 9.21 -20.02 1.11
C ARG A 59 10.71 -20.22 0.88
N ARG A 60 11.57 -19.78 1.80
CA ARG A 60 13.00 -20.08 1.83
C ARG A 60 13.25 -21.16 2.86
#